data_AF-A0A4S2TIC5-F1
#
_entry.id   AF-A0A4S2TIC5-F1
#
_cell.length_a   1.000
_cell.length_b   1.000
_cell.length_c   1.000
_cell.angle_alpha   90.00
_cell.angle_beta   90.00
_cell.angle_gamma   90.00
#
_symmetry.space_group_name_H-M   'P 1'
#
loop_
_entity.id
_entity.type
_entity.pdbx_description
1 polymer ?
#
loop_
_entity_poly.entity_id
_entity_poly.type
_entity_poly.pdbx_seq_one_letter_code
_entity_poly.pdbx_strand_id
1 'polypeptide(L)'
;MGIYGQDWASYQSSTPDTAGLSFAFTKITEGLSYINPKWLGQRNHAKAAGLVWGAYHYPHMGNDVEAEADYFLKQVAWQPGDLLVLDWEGYDDANTDISHARQLQYKEQWLRYVKSRMPHNPVGMYCNVDYWRNVDNTSFCGDFLWIATAGRKAGDPGIQAKWMFHQYGDSPVDKDYCPLASTAELRAWAHSFASPTHQEDIVTPEDIQAVAAAVWNYQLPNLNEDGTRTGTSKAAFWWLVWQDVFQVQTINAIHAAALTPDQIKQALVNGTLKVEVSVVAKPSGT
;
A
#
# COMPACT_ATOMS: atom_id res chain seq x y z
N MET A 1 20.14 0.36 19.64
CA MET A 1 19.61 -0.68 18.73
C MET A 1 18.48 -0.02 17.96
N GLY A 2 18.35 -0.30 16.68
CA GLY A 2 17.23 0.14 15.85
C GLY A 2 17.27 -0.60 14.52
N ILE A 3 16.20 -0.46 13.76
CA ILE A 3 16.02 -1.14 12.49
C ILE A 3 16.15 -0.15 11.33
N TYR A 4 16.54 -0.66 10.18
CA TYR A 4 16.82 0.14 8.99
C TYR A 4 15.77 -0.10 7.92
N GLY A 5 15.55 0.92 7.10
CA GLY A 5 14.67 0.87 5.95
C GLY A 5 15.18 1.77 4.84
N GLN A 6 14.36 1.89 3.81
CA GLN A 6 14.56 2.78 2.68
C GLN A 6 13.21 3.27 2.20
N ASP A 7 13.20 4.35 1.44
CA ASP A 7 12.07 4.75 0.64
C ASP A 7 12.40 4.75 -0.85
N TRP A 8 11.40 4.41 -1.66
CA TRP A 8 11.57 4.16 -3.09
C TRP A 8 10.52 4.92 -3.91
N ALA A 9 10.94 5.38 -5.08
CA ALA A 9 10.09 5.94 -6.10
C ALA A 9 10.36 5.26 -7.46
N SER A 10 9.94 5.90 -8.55
CA SER A 10 10.21 5.40 -9.91
C SER A 10 11.69 5.41 -10.29
N TYR A 11 12.55 6.04 -9.50
CA TYR A 11 14.00 6.08 -9.70
C TYR A 11 14.67 4.71 -9.42
N GLN A 12 14.19 3.97 -8.42
CA GLN A 12 14.68 2.64 -8.08
C GLN A 12 14.02 1.56 -8.97
N SER A 13 14.53 0.32 -8.95
CA SER A 13 13.90 -0.79 -9.68
C SER A 13 12.57 -1.20 -9.03
N SER A 14 11.80 -2.04 -9.71
CA SER A 14 10.61 -2.67 -9.13
C SER A 14 10.94 -3.68 -8.02
N THR A 15 12.21 -4.08 -7.91
CA THR A 15 12.72 -5.07 -6.94
C THR A 15 14.05 -4.57 -6.34
N PRO A 16 14.03 -3.54 -5.48
CA PRO A 16 15.25 -3.05 -4.83
C PRO A 16 15.91 -4.12 -3.93
N ASP A 17 17.19 -3.98 -3.61
CA ASP A 17 17.83 -4.86 -2.63
C ASP A 17 17.23 -4.63 -1.24
N THR A 18 16.78 -5.70 -0.60
CA THR A 18 16.11 -5.68 0.71
C THR A 18 16.98 -6.26 1.82
N ALA A 19 18.22 -6.67 1.52
CA ALA A 19 19.12 -7.26 2.50
C ALA A 19 19.34 -6.31 3.69
N GLY A 20 19.03 -6.80 4.91
CA GLY A 20 19.19 -6.05 6.16
C GLY A 20 18.13 -4.97 6.41
N LEU A 21 17.14 -4.81 5.53
CA LEU A 21 16.02 -3.90 5.74
C LEU A 21 14.93 -4.55 6.60
N SER A 22 14.18 -3.72 7.31
CA SER A 22 13.03 -4.12 8.13
C SER A 22 11.74 -3.45 7.68
N PHE A 23 11.84 -2.32 6.98
CA PHE A 23 10.71 -1.60 6.42
C PHE A 23 11.07 -0.91 5.12
N ALA A 24 10.06 -0.59 4.32
CA ALA A 24 10.22 0.25 3.14
C ALA A 24 9.00 1.15 2.92
N PHE A 25 9.23 2.38 2.48
CA PHE A 25 8.19 3.27 1.97
C PHE A 25 8.21 3.32 0.44
N THR A 26 7.06 3.49 -0.21
CA THR A 26 6.96 3.54 -1.67
C THR A 26 6.09 4.70 -2.11
N LYS A 27 6.60 5.53 -3.03
CA LYS A 27 5.81 6.57 -3.70
C LYS A 27 4.67 5.91 -4.46
N ILE A 28 3.43 6.33 -4.20
CA ILE A 28 2.28 5.86 -4.96
C ILE A 28 1.85 6.94 -5.96
N THR A 29 1.53 8.14 -5.45
CA THR A 29 0.96 9.22 -6.24
C THR A 29 1.72 10.53 -6.06
N GLU A 30 1.62 11.38 -7.07
CA GLU A 30 2.00 12.78 -7.00
C GLU A 30 0.92 13.65 -7.64
N GLY A 31 0.49 14.68 -6.93
CA GLY A 31 -0.62 15.52 -7.36
C GLY A 31 -1.88 14.70 -7.65
N LEU A 32 -2.61 15.11 -8.70
CA LEU A 32 -3.84 14.46 -9.18
C LEU A 32 -3.65 13.58 -10.42
N SER A 33 -2.42 13.38 -10.90
CA SER A 33 -2.20 12.80 -12.22
C SER A 33 -1.10 11.75 -12.31
N TYR A 34 -0.09 11.81 -11.43
CA TYR A 34 1.01 10.88 -11.50
C TYR A 34 0.79 9.68 -10.57
N ILE A 35 1.06 8.49 -11.12
CA ILE A 35 1.17 7.24 -10.37
C ILE A 35 2.56 6.67 -10.65
N ASN A 36 3.29 6.27 -9.61
CA ASN A 36 4.58 5.61 -9.78
C ASN A 36 4.40 4.27 -10.52
N PRO A 37 4.90 4.10 -11.75
CA PRO A 37 4.65 2.88 -12.54
C PRO A 37 5.25 1.61 -11.92
N LYS A 38 6.14 1.75 -10.93
CA LYS A 38 6.82 0.63 -10.26
C LYS A 38 6.22 0.28 -8.89
N TRP A 39 5.26 1.06 -8.38
CA TRP A 39 4.81 0.92 -6.99
C TRP A 39 4.29 -0.49 -6.66
N LEU A 40 3.58 -1.12 -7.60
CA LEU A 40 2.99 -2.44 -7.38
C LEU A 40 4.07 -3.52 -7.22
N GLY A 41 5.11 -3.47 -8.07
CA GLY A 41 6.27 -4.34 -7.96
C GLY A 41 7.03 -4.11 -6.65
N GLN A 42 7.27 -2.84 -6.31
CA GLN A 42 7.97 -2.43 -5.10
C GLN A 42 7.24 -2.89 -3.82
N ARG A 43 5.92 -2.68 -3.75
CA ARG A 43 5.07 -3.16 -2.65
C ARG A 43 5.13 -4.67 -2.51
N ASN A 44 4.90 -5.40 -3.60
CA ASN A 44 4.84 -6.87 -3.55
C ASN A 44 6.21 -7.45 -3.17
N HIS A 45 7.29 -6.87 -3.68
CA HIS A 45 8.65 -7.24 -3.35
C HIS A 45 8.97 -6.99 -1.86
N ALA A 46 8.65 -5.80 -1.34
CA ALA A 46 8.85 -5.49 0.08
C ALA A 46 8.08 -6.46 0.99
N LYS A 47 6.80 -6.70 0.69
CA LYS A 47 5.96 -7.62 1.47
C LYS A 47 6.45 -9.06 1.40
N ALA A 48 6.88 -9.54 0.21
CA ALA A 48 7.45 -10.87 0.04
C ALA A 48 8.78 -11.05 0.80
N ALA A 49 9.57 -9.98 0.93
CA ALA A 49 10.78 -9.95 1.75
C ALA A 49 10.50 -9.82 3.27
N GLY A 50 9.23 -9.75 3.69
CA GLY A 50 8.83 -9.65 5.09
C GLY A 50 9.00 -8.27 5.71
N LEU A 51 9.21 -7.22 4.90
CA LEU A 51 9.32 -5.84 5.37
C LEU A 51 7.95 -5.30 5.84
N VAL A 52 7.95 -4.43 6.84
CA VAL A 52 6.79 -3.55 7.10
C VAL A 52 6.73 -2.52 5.99
N TRP A 53 5.58 -2.40 5.33
CA TRP A 53 5.45 -1.58 4.14
C TRP A 53 4.59 -0.34 4.40
N GLY A 54 5.04 0.78 3.86
CA GLY A 54 4.28 2.02 3.81
C GLY A 54 4.24 2.61 2.42
N ALA A 55 3.26 3.48 2.21
CA ALA A 55 3.07 4.22 0.97
C ALA A 55 3.08 5.72 1.28
N TYR A 56 3.62 6.50 0.36
CA TYR A 56 3.59 7.95 0.45
C TYR A 56 2.99 8.61 -0.78
N HIS A 57 2.45 9.79 -0.54
CA HIS A 57 1.89 10.70 -1.53
C HIS A 57 2.66 12.02 -1.53
N TYR A 58 3.09 12.46 -2.70
CA TYR A 58 3.75 13.75 -2.91
C TYR A 58 2.72 14.81 -3.33
N PRO A 59 2.46 15.84 -2.52
CA PRO A 59 1.34 16.74 -2.75
C PRO A 59 1.68 17.83 -3.77
N HIS A 60 0.69 18.25 -4.56
CA HIS A 60 0.70 19.56 -5.22
C HIS A 60 -0.24 20.49 -4.44
N MET A 61 0.29 21.22 -3.45
CA MET A 61 -0.49 21.87 -2.37
C MET A 61 -1.37 23.06 -2.82
N GLY A 62 -1.33 23.41 -4.11
CA GLY A 62 -2.30 24.30 -4.75
C GLY A 62 -3.65 23.62 -5.07
N ASN A 63 -3.68 22.30 -5.14
CA ASN A 63 -4.88 21.53 -5.48
C ASN A 63 -5.86 21.40 -4.30
N ASP A 64 -7.00 20.76 -4.60
CA ASP A 64 -7.96 20.32 -3.58
C ASP A 64 -7.39 19.14 -2.78
N VAL A 65 -7.43 19.29 -1.45
CA VAL A 65 -6.78 18.37 -0.51
C VAL A 65 -7.46 17.01 -0.51
N GLU A 66 -8.79 16.99 -0.51
CA GLU A 66 -9.56 15.74 -0.46
C GLU A 66 -9.44 14.99 -1.79
N ALA A 67 -9.40 15.70 -2.92
CA ALA A 67 -9.19 15.09 -4.23
C ALA A 67 -7.84 14.36 -4.33
N GLU A 68 -6.74 14.95 -3.85
CA GLU A 68 -5.43 14.29 -3.83
C GLU A 68 -5.36 13.14 -2.83
N ALA A 69 -5.95 13.30 -1.64
CA ALA A 69 -6.06 12.23 -0.67
C ALA A 69 -6.84 11.03 -1.22
N ASP A 70 -8.00 11.28 -1.85
CA ASP A 70 -8.79 10.25 -2.52
C ASP A 70 -8.03 9.61 -3.68
N TYR A 71 -7.29 10.40 -4.45
CA TYR A 71 -6.48 9.90 -5.55
C TYR A 71 -5.43 8.91 -5.03
N PHE A 72 -4.73 9.24 -3.94
CA PHE A 72 -3.81 8.34 -3.26
C PHE A 72 -4.50 7.08 -2.72
N LEU A 73 -5.60 7.24 -1.98
CA LEU A 73 -6.30 6.14 -1.32
C LEU A 73 -6.89 5.12 -2.29
N LYS A 74 -7.29 5.54 -3.50
CA LYS A 74 -7.88 4.64 -4.51
C LYS A 74 -6.87 3.69 -5.19
N GLN A 75 -5.56 3.92 -5.05
CA GLN A 75 -4.56 3.13 -5.77
C GLN A 75 -4.23 1.80 -5.11
N VAL A 76 -4.43 1.69 -3.80
CA VAL A 76 -3.97 0.55 -3.02
C VAL A 76 -5.16 -0.13 -2.34
N ALA A 77 -5.20 -1.46 -2.42
CA ALA A 77 -6.05 -2.27 -1.54
C ALA A 77 -5.37 -2.36 -0.16
N TRP A 78 -5.55 -1.30 0.64
CA TRP A 78 -4.95 -1.14 1.95
C TRP A 78 -5.26 -2.30 2.89
N GLN A 79 -4.25 -2.79 3.58
CA GLN A 79 -4.38 -3.84 4.60
C GLN A 79 -4.07 -3.27 5.99
N PRO A 80 -4.61 -3.88 7.07
CA PRO A 80 -4.17 -3.55 8.42
C PRO A 80 -2.65 -3.61 8.55
N GLY A 81 -2.06 -2.59 9.17
CA GLY A 81 -0.61 -2.47 9.32
C GLY A 81 0.13 -1.84 8.13
N ASP A 82 -0.53 -1.54 7.00
CA ASP A 82 0.06 -0.68 5.96
C ASP A 82 0.13 0.78 6.47
N LEU A 83 1.27 1.44 6.30
CA LEU A 83 1.47 2.84 6.72
C LEU A 83 1.11 3.81 5.58
N LEU A 84 0.46 4.93 5.90
CA LEU A 84 0.13 5.99 4.95
C LEU A 84 0.87 7.27 5.33
N VAL A 85 1.55 7.89 4.37
CA VAL A 85 2.40 9.06 4.61
C VAL A 85 2.07 10.20 3.64
N LEU A 86 1.93 11.41 4.19
CA LEU A 86 2.06 12.64 3.40
C LEU A 86 3.53 13.05 3.34
N ASP A 87 4.09 13.11 2.14
CA ASP A 87 5.43 13.65 1.89
C ASP A 87 5.35 15.19 1.82
N TRP A 88 5.42 15.86 2.97
CA TRP A 88 5.19 17.30 3.07
C TRP A 88 6.48 18.09 2.89
N GLU A 89 6.76 18.40 1.64
CA GLU A 89 7.80 19.30 1.18
C GLU A 89 7.22 20.27 0.14
N GLY A 90 7.91 21.36 -0.15
CA GLY A 90 7.41 22.34 -1.13
C GLY A 90 8.51 23.18 -1.76
N TYR A 91 9.64 22.52 -2.04
CA TYR A 91 10.75 23.10 -2.80
C TYR A 91 10.66 22.84 -4.31
N ASP A 92 9.71 22.00 -4.73
CA ASP A 92 9.45 21.69 -6.14
C ASP A 92 8.65 22.81 -6.83
N ASP A 93 8.64 22.76 -8.17
CA ASP A 93 7.96 23.75 -9.02
C ASP A 93 6.45 23.84 -8.78
N ALA A 94 5.79 22.76 -8.36
CA ALA A 94 4.34 22.77 -8.09
C ALA A 94 3.99 23.48 -6.77
N ASN A 95 4.96 23.57 -5.86
CA ASN A 95 4.76 24.08 -4.50
C ASN A 95 5.51 25.39 -4.20
N THR A 96 6.54 25.76 -4.98
CA THR A 96 7.40 26.93 -4.70
C THR A 96 6.64 28.26 -4.63
N ASP A 97 5.54 28.41 -5.37
CA ASP A 97 4.71 29.63 -5.37
C ASP A 97 3.52 29.54 -4.39
N ILE A 98 3.35 28.41 -3.71
CA ILE A 98 2.28 28.21 -2.72
C ILE A 98 2.74 28.74 -1.37
N SER A 99 2.01 29.70 -0.81
CA SER A 99 2.35 30.29 0.49
C SER A 99 2.47 29.21 1.59
N HIS A 100 3.45 29.35 2.49
CA HIS A 100 3.63 28.44 3.64
C HIS A 100 2.35 28.26 4.47
N ALA A 101 1.53 29.32 4.61
CA ALA A 101 0.25 29.24 5.30
C ALA A 101 -0.72 28.25 4.61
N ARG A 102 -0.78 28.26 3.27
CA ARG A 102 -1.58 27.30 2.50
C ARG A 102 -0.99 25.89 2.59
N GLN A 103 0.33 25.74 2.49
CA GLN A 103 1.00 24.44 2.62
C GLN A 103 0.73 23.80 3.99
N LEU A 104 0.81 24.57 5.08
CA LEU A 104 0.48 24.12 6.43
C LEU A 104 -1.00 23.73 6.55
N GLN A 105 -1.90 24.51 5.96
CA GLN A 105 -3.33 24.22 5.92
C GLN A 105 -3.63 22.93 5.14
N TYR A 106 -2.93 22.70 4.03
CA TYR A 106 -3.02 21.49 3.22
C TYR A 106 -2.61 20.27 4.06
N LYS A 107 -1.43 20.32 4.69
CA LYS A 107 -0.90 19.28 5.58
C LYS A 107 -1.91 18.87 6.67
N GLU A 108 -2.44 19.84 7.41
CA GLU A 108 -3.44 19.59 8.47
C GLU A 108 -4.69 18.89 7.94
N GLN A 109 -5.25 19.41 6.84
CA GLN A 109 -6.47 18.87 6.24
C GLN A 109 -6.25 17.46 5.69
N TRP A 110 -5.14 17.23 4.98
CA TRP A 110 -4.84 15.94 4.37
C TRP A 110 -4.69 14.86 5.45
N LEU A 111 -3.90 15.13 6.50
CA LEU A 111 -3.68 14.17 7.58
C LEU A 111 -4.98 13.84 8.33
N ARG A 112 -5.82 14.84 8.61
CA ARG A 112 -7.13 14.62 9.25
C ARG A 112 -8.09 13.85 8.35
N TYR A 113 -8.13 14.20 7.08
CA TYR A 113 -8.98 13.54 6.09
C TYR A 113 -8.58 12.07 5.93
N VAL A 114 -7.32 11.78 5.62
CA VAL A 114 -6.84 10.40 5.42
C VAL A 114 -7.03 9.58 6.68
N LYS A 115 -6.77 10.13 7.87
CA LYS A 115 -7.05 9.44 9.13
C LYS A 115 -8.53 9.14 9.34
N SER A 116 -9.43 10.04 8.93
CA SER A 116 -10.87 9.77 8.99
C SER A 116 -11.32 8.65 8.02
N ARG A 117 -10.63 8.53 6.88
CA ARG A 117 -10.91 7.50 5.85
C ARG A 117 -10.26 6.16 6.17
N MET A 118 -9.13 6.18 6.88
CA MET A 118 -8.30 5.02 7.20
C MET A 118 -8.06 4.92 8.71
N PRO A 119 -9.12 4.82 9.54
CA PRO A 119 -9.00 4.86 11.00
C PRO A 119 -8.27 3.65 11.60
N HIS A 120 -7.99 2.63 10.80
CA HIS A 120 -7.36 1.37 11.21
C HIS A 120 -5.94 1.20 10.68
N ASN A 121 -5.36 2.28 10.16
CA ASN A 121 -3.99 2.31 9.66
C ASN A 121 -3.22 3.47 10.30
N PRO A 122 -1.90 3.33 10.51
CA PRO A 122 -1.07 4.46 10.89
C PRO A 122 -1.02 5.50 9.76
N VAL A 123 -1.39 6.75 10.06
CA VAL A 123 -1.30 7.87 9.11
C VAL A 123 -0.29 8.89 9.64
N GLY A 124 0.80 9.10 8.92
CA GLY A 124 1.91 9.97 9.35
C GLY A 124 2.29 11.00 8.30
N MET A 125 3.32 11.77 8.64
CA MET A 125 3.86 12.83 7.80
C MET A 125 5.36 12.70 7.71
N TYR A 126 5.89 12.85 6.49
CA TYR A 126 7.28 13.12 6.22
C TYR A 126 7.51 14.63 6.03
N CYS A 127 8.64 15.13 6.53
CA CYS A 127 9.20 16.42 6.09
C CYS A 127 10.69 16.48 6.44
N ASN A 128 11.42 17.43 5.85
CA ASN A 128 12.78 17.73 6.26
C ASN A 128 12.83 18.65 7.50
N VAL A 129 14.02 18.76 8.10
CA VAL A 129 14.22 19.56 9.33
C VAL A 129 13.92 21.06 9.15
N ASP A 130 14.08 21.59 7.94
CA ASP A 130 13.84 23.00 7.66
C ASP A 130 12.33 23.29 7.59
N TYR A 131 11.54 22.42 6.95
CA TYR A 131 10.08 22.48 7.00
C TYR A 131 9.59 22.34 8.44
N TRP A 132 10.11 21.37 9.19
CA TRP A 132 9.74 21.16 10.59
C TRP A 132 10.02 22.38 11.49
N ARG A 133 11.12 23.10 11.27
CA ARG A 133 11.53 24.21 12.15
C ARG A 133 11.00 25.57 11.71
N ASN A 134 10.86 25.79 10.41
CA ASN A 134 10.67 27.12 9.83
C ASN A 134 9.33 27.29 9.12
N VAL A 135 8.65 26.21 8.74
CA VAL A 135 7.35 26.25 8.06
C VAL A 135 6.24 25.75 8.98
N ASP A 136 6.47 24.65 9.69
CA ASP A 136 5.53 24.13 10.68
C ASP A 136 5.48 24.99 11.94
N ASN A 137 4.27 25.19 12.47
CA ASN A 137 4.05 25.82 13.78
C ASN A 137 2.96 25.14 14.62
N THR A 138 2.46 23.97 14.18
CA THR A 138 1.41 23.22 14.87
C THR A 138 1.91 21.92 15.49
N SER A 139 3.05 21.41 15.01
CA SER A 139 3.63 20.11 15.34
C SER A 139 2.71 18.91 15.07
N PHE A 140 1.60 19.12 14.37
CA PHE A 140 0.68 18.06 14.01
C PHE A 140 1.22 17.28 12.81
N CYS A 141 1.44 15.98 13.01
CA CYS A 141 2.01 15.04 12.03
C CYS A 141 1.17 13.75 11.89
N GLY A 142 -0.06 13.73 12.40
CA GLY A 142 -0.87 12.51 12.47
C GLY A 142 -0.43 11.59 13.61
N ASP A 143 -0.25 10.30 13.32
CA ASP A 143 0.17 9.25 14.25
C ASP A 143 1.68 9.14 14.42
N PHE A 144 2.46 9.58 13.43
CA PHE A 144 3.90 9.53 13.49
C PHE A 144 4.57 10.57 12.58
N LEU A 145 5.75 11.02 13.01
CA LEU A 145 6.65 11.84 12.21
C LEU A 145 7.74 10.97 11.60
N TRP A 146 7.94 11.13 10.30
CA TRP A 146 9.12 10.71 9.55
C TRP A 146 9.93 11.98 9.24
N ILE A 147 11.12 12.11 9.80
CA ILE A 147 11.92 13.34 9.66
C ILE A 147 13.16 13.07 8.79
N ALA A 148 13.41 13.93 7.80
CA ALA A 148 14.65 13.90 7.04
C ALA A 148 15.68 14.90 7.58
N THR A 149 16.87 14.41 7.91
CA THR A 149 18.01 15.25 8.26
C THR A 149 19.28 14.78 7.55
N ALA A 150 19.52 15.33 6.35
CA ALA A 150 20.68 14.99 5.56
C ALA A 150 21.99 15.20 6.36
N GLY A 151 22.83 14.16 6.39
CA GLY A 151 24.16 14.20 7.00
C GLY A 151 24.21 13.96 8.52
N ARG A 152 23.08 13.73 9.20
CA ARG A 152 23.07 13.30 10.60
C ARG A 152 23.18 11.79 10.74
N LYS A 153 23.55 11.33 11.94
CA LYS A 153 23.65 9.89 12.24
C LYS A 153 22.25 9.27 12.32
N ALA A 154 22.10 8.06 11.78
CA ALA A 154 20.90 7.24 11.97
C ALA A 154 20.43 7.24 13.44
N GLY A 155 19.15 7.54 13.64
CA GLY A 155 18.53 7.64 14.96
C GLY A 155 18.82 8.91 15.78
N ASP A 156 19.54 9.88 15.22
CA ASP A 156 19.76 11.20 15.82
C ASP A 156 19.39 12.32 14.84
N PRO A 157 18.09 12.60 14.63
CA PRO A 157 17.65 13.65 13.71
C PRO A 157 17.88 15.08 14.23
N GLY A 158 18.39 15.27 15.46
CA GLY A 158 18.64 16.61 15.99
C GLY A 158 17.37 17.46 16.19
N ILE A 159 16.22 16.82 16.42
CA ILE A 159 14.96 17.46 16.82
C ILE A 159 14.51 16.93 18.19
N GLN A 160 13.75 17.74 18.93
CA GLN A 160 13.21 17.35 20.24
C GLN A 160 11.86 16.63 20.15
N ALA A 161 11.14 16.79 19.02
CA ALA A 161 9.84 16.16 18.83
C ALA A 161 9.97 14.63 18.76
N LYS A 162 8.89 13.93 19.13
CA LYS A 162 8.82 12.48 18.94
C LYS A 162 8.73 12.17 17.45
N TRP A 163 9.53 11.21 17.01
CA TRP A 163 9.57 10.71 15.64
C TRP A 163 9.58 9.18 15.65
N MET A 164 9.12 8.58 14.56
CA MET A 164 9.13 7.11 14.37
C MET A 164 10.15 6.70 13.31
N PHE A 165 10.35 7.54 12.29
CA PHE A 165 11.28 7.30 11.20
C PHE A 165 12.21 8.49 11.02
N HIS A 166 13.47 8.21 10.67
CA HIS A 166 14.49 9.21 10.39
C HIS A 166 15.19 8.84 9.07
N GLN A 167 14.96 9.64 8.02
CA GLN A 167 15.76 9.57 6.79
C GLN A 167 17.09 10.29 7.05
N TYR A 168 18.18 9.51 7.11
CA TYR A 168 19.50 9.99 7.56
C TYR A 168 20.53 10.07 6.43
N GLY A 169 20.19 9.54 5.24
CA GLY A 169 21.02 9.65 4.05
C GLY A 169 20.19 9.49 2.79
N ASP A 170 20.69 10.03 1.69
CA ASP A 170 19.98 10.22 0.41
C ASP A 170 20.74 9.60 -0.78
N SER A 171 21.88 8.94 -0.52
CA SER A 171 22.76 8.44 -1.57
C SER A 171 23.36 7.06 -1.23
N PRO A 172 23.38 6.11 -2.18
CA PRO A 172 22.80 6.18 -3.54
C PRO A 172 21.27 5.96 -3.59
N VAL A 173 20.66 5.63 -2.44
CA VAL A 173 19.23 5.48 -2.20
C VAL A 173 18.99 6.07 -0.82
N ASP A 174 17.79 6.60 -0.60
CA ASP A 174 17.36 7.09 0.71
C ASP A 174 17.43 5.98 1.76
N LYS A 175 17.95 6.33 2.94
CA LYS A 175 18.19 5.42 4.06
C LYS A 175 17.44 5.90 5.27
N ASP A 176 16.64 5.01 5.82
CA ASP A 176 15.80 5.29 6.97
C ASP A 176 16.20 4.47 8.18
N TYR A 177 15.85 5.03 9.34
CA TYR A 177 16.03 4.42 10.64
C TYR A 177 14.74 4.50 11.46
N CYS A 178 14.41 3.43 12.17
CA CYS A 178 13.34 3.38 13.16
C CYS A 178 13.92 2.94 14.53
N PRO A 179 13.54 3.57 15.65
CA PRO A 179 14.13 3.29 16.96
C PRO A 179 13.62 1.99 17.60
N LEU A 180 12.60 1.34 17.02
CA LEU A 180 12.11 0.04 17.47
C LEU A 180 13.17 -1.04 17.29
N ALA A 181 13.19 -2.03 18.18
CA ALA A 181 14.31 -2.96 18.26
C ALA A 181 14.28 -4.05 17.19
N SER A 182 13.12 -4.29 16.55
CA SER A 182 12.95 -5.34 15.54
C SER A 182 11.81 -5.07 14.56
N THR A 183 11.85 -5.75 13.40
CA THR A 183 10.73 -5.78 12.44
C THR A 183 9.43 -6.24 13.08
N ALA A 184 9.48 -7.16 14.03
CA ALA A 184 8.30 -7.67 14.73
C ALA A 184 7.65 -6.59 15.61
N GLU A 185 8.45 -5.78 16.31
CA GLU A 185 7.94 -4.64 17.09
C GLU A 185 7.31 -3.58 16.19
N LEU A 186 7.94 -3.25 15.07
CA LEU A 186 7.36 -2.31 14.11
C LEU A 186 6.05 -2.83 13.53
N ARG A 187 5.99 -4.12 13.19
CA ARG A 187 4.77 -4.76 12.71
C ARG A 187 3.68 -4.71 13.79
N ALA A 188 4.00 -5.09 15.03
CA ALA A 188 3.05 -5.03 16.15
C ALA A 188 2.52 -3.61 16.39
N TRP A 189 3.39 -2.60 16.34
CA TRP A 189 2.99 -1.20 16.43
C TRP A 189 2.02 -0.82 15.29
N ALA A 190 2.35 -1.16 14.04
CA ALA A 190 1.49 -0.85 12.90
C ALA A 190 0.11 -1.54 13.00
N HIS A 191 0.07 -2.80 13.45
CA HIS A 191 -1.18 -3.54 13.65
C HIS A 191 -1.98 -3.10 14.87
N SER A 192 -1.40 -2.37 15.83
CA SER A 192 -2.14 -1.87 16.99
C SER A 192 -3.25 -0.87 16.65
N PHE A 193 -3.21 -0.30 15.43
CA PHE A 193 -4.24 0.57 14.88
C PHE A 193 -5.45 -0.23 14.35
N ALA A 194 -5.29 -1.51 14.08
CA ALA A 194 -6.38 -2.37 13.64
C ALA A 194 -7.42 -2.50 14.77
N SER A 195 -8.71 -2.46 14.42
CA SER A 195 -9.77 -2.75 15.38
C SER A 195 -9.60 -4.17 15.97
N PRO A 196 -9.87 -4.38 17.27
CA PRO A 196 -9.84 -5.71 17.91
C PRO A 196 -10.72 -6.77 17.24
N THR A 197 -11.65 -6.35 16.37
CA THR A 197 -12.56 -7.22 15.62
C THR A 197 -11.95 -7.84 14.37
N HIS A 198 -10.68 -7.57 14.05
CA HIS A 198 -9.90 -8.36 13.09
C HIS A 198 -8.92 -9.27 13.84
N GLN A 199 -9.46 -10.06 14.78
CA GLN A 199 -8.94 -11.40 14.97
C GLN A 199 -9.14 -12.06 13.59
N GLU A 200 -8.05 -12.46 12.93
CA GLU A 200 -8.06 -13.03 11.58
C GLU A 200 -9.36 -13.81 11.34
N ASP A 201 -10.26 -13.31 10.49
CA ASP A 201 -11.22 -14.17 9.82
C ASP A 201 -10.35 -15.04 8.92
N ILE A 202 -9.73 -16.07 9.53
CA ILE A 202 -9.00 -17.10 8.84
C ILE A 202 -10.03 -17.67 7.88
N VAL A 203 -9.88 -17.36 6.59
CA VAL A 203 -10.63 -18.02 5.54
C VAL A 203 -10.33 -19.49 5.72
N THR A 204 -11.30 -20.22 6.26
CA THR A 204 -11.10 -21.62 6.60
C THR A 204 -10.99 -22.42 5.31
N PRO A 205 -10.36 -23.59 5.33
CA PRO A 205 -10.43 -24.52 4.20
C PRO A 205 -11.88 -24.79 3.77
N GLU A 206 -12.85 -24.76 4.70
CA GLU A 206 -14.28 -24.84 4.37
C GLU A 206 -14.78 -23.60 3.60
N ASP A 207 -14.36 -22.38 3.96
CA ASP A 207 -14.73 -21.16 3.23
C ASP A 207 -14.17 -21.15 1.80
N ILE A 208 -12.91 -21.60 1.63
CA ILE A 208 -12.29 -21.78 0.31
C ILE A 208 -13.06 -22.82 -0.51
N GLN A 209 -13.43 -23.94 0.11
CA GLN A 209 -14.24 -24.96 -0.55
C GLN A 209 -15.66 -24.48 -0.88
N ALA A 210 -16.27 -23.66 -0.02
CA ALA A 210 -17.59 -23.09 -0.25
C ALA A 210 -17.58 -22.10 -1.43
N VAL A 211 -16.53 -21.27 -1.55
CA VAL A 211 -16.33 -20.38 -2.70
C VAL A 211 -16.06 -21.20 -3.97
N ALA A 212 -15.17 -22.19 -3.90
CA ALA A 212 -14.87 -23.07 -5.04
C ALA A 212 -16.10 -23.86 -5.51
N ALA A 213 -16.91 -24.38 -4.60
CA ALA A 213 -18.16 -25.08 -4.90
C ALA A 213 -19.23 -24.14 -5.47
N ALA A 214 -19.30 -22.89 -5.00
CA ALA A 214 -20.20 -21.87 -5.52
C ALA A 214 -19.82 -21.42 -6.94
N VAL A 215 -18.52 -21.35 -7.25
CA VAL A 215 -18.01 -21.10 -8.61
C VAL A 215 -18.21 -22.31 -9.52
N TRP A 216 -17.98 -23.53 -9.02
CA TRP A 216 -18.17 -24.80 -9.74
C TRP A 216 -19.64 -25.07 -10.11
N ASN A 217 -20.58 -24.79 -9.20
CA ASN A 217 -22.02 -25.00 -9.41
C ASN A 217 -22.72 -23.80 -10.07
N TYR A 218 -21.97 -22.80 -10.54
CA TYR A 218 -22.55 -21.65 -11.21
C TYR A 218 -23.08 -22.03 -12.60
N GLN A 219 -24.38 -22.33 -12.68
CA GLN A 219 -25.11 -22.43 -13.94
C GLN A 219 -25.51 -21.03 -14.40
N LEU A 220 -24.96 -20.58 -15.53
CA LEU A 220 -25.39 -19.36 -16.20
C LEU A 220 -26.89 -19.48 -16.57
N PRO A 221 -27.73 -18.46 -16.34
CA PRO A 221 -29.12 -18.52 -16.73
C PRO A 221 -29.27 -18.50 -18.26
N ASN A 222 -29.92 -19.58 -18.75
CA ASN A 222 -30.66 -19.75 -20.01
C ASN A 222 -29.88 -19.86 -21.34
N LEU A 223 -29.80 -21.11 -21.81
CA LEU A 223 -29.81 -21.50 -23.22
C LEU A 223 -31.21 -21.20 -23.83
N ASN A 224 -31.29 -20.89 -25.12
CA ASN A 224 -32.56 -20.84 -25.84
C ASN A 224 -33.14 -22.26 -26.00
N GLU A 225 -34.48 -22.38 -26.10
CA GLU A 225 -35.21 -23.66 -26.17
C GLU A 225 -34.89 -24.51 -27.42
N ASP A 226 -34.17 -23.98 -28.43
CA ASP A 226 -33.74 -24.72 -29.62
C ASP A 226 -32.28 -25.22 -29.57
N GLY A 227 -31.57 -24.97 -28.46
CA GLY A 227 -30.26 -25.55 -28.20
C GLY A 227 -29.10 -25.00 -29.05
N THR A 228 -29.24 -23.87 -29.76
CA THR A 228 -28.11 -23.32 -30.54
C THR A 228 -27.35 -22.19 -29.83
N ARG A 229 -26.01 -22.25 -29.89
CA ARG A 229 -25.11 -21.09 -29.81
C ARG A 229 -23.84 -21.35 -30.63
N THR A 230 -23.45 -20.39 -31.46
CA THR A 230 -22.13 -20.33 -32.11
C THR A 230 -21.10 -19.75 -31.13
N GLY A 231 -19.98 -20.45 -30.94
CA GLY A 231 -18.83 -19.97 -30.16
C GLY A 231 -18.32 -20.99 -29.14
N THR A 232 -17.14 -21.56 -29.42
CA THR A 232 -16.40 -22.43 -28.49
C THR A 232 -16.00 -21.63 -27.24
N SER A 233 -16.53 -22.00 -26.08
CA SER A 233 -16.14 -21.38 -24.81
C SER A 233 -14.74 -21.85 -24.40
N LYS A 234 -13.83 -20.90 -24.16
CA LYS A 234 -12.42 -21.08 -23.76
C LYS A 234 -12.21 -21.91 -22.47
N ALA A 235 -13.25 -22.35 -21.77
CA ALA A 235 -13.15 -23.02 -20.48
C ALA A 235 -12.62 -24.47 -20.55
N ALA A 236 -12.86 -25.19 -21.64
CA ALA A 236 -12.40 -26.58 -21.79
C ALA A 236 -10.93 -26.72 -22.23
N PHE A 237 -10.40 -25.72 -22.95
CA PHE A 237 -9.03 -25.75 -23.47
C PHE A 237 -7.97 -25.48 -22.40
N TRP A 238 -8.32 -24.77 -21.32
CA TRP A 238 -7.40 -24.47 -20.22
C TRP A 238 -7.37 -25.56 -19.13
N TRP A 239 -8.40 -26.40 -19.02
CA TRP A 239 -8.47 -27.45 -17.99
C TRP A 239 -7.50 -28.61 -18.24
N LEU A 240 -7.26 -29.00 -19.50
CA LEU A 240 -6.30 -30.06 -19.86
C LEU A 240 -4.82 -29.63 -19.76
N VAL A 241 -4.54 -28.33 -19.79
CA VAL A 241 -3.18 -27.77 -19.65
C VAL A 241 -2.79 -27.58 -18.17
N TRP A 242 -3.76 -27.64 -17.26
CA TRP A 242 -3.61 -27.21 -15.86
C TRP A 242 -3.14 -28.30 -14.88
N GLN A 243 -3.26 -29.59 -15.21
CA GLN A 243 -2.98 -30.65 -14.23
C GLN A 243 -1.51 -31.11 -14.13
N ASP A 244 -0.63 -30.74 -15.07
CA ASP A 244 0.76 -31.27 -15.07
C ASP A 244 1.89 -30.24 -14.91
N VAL A 245 1.63 -28.91 -14.85
CA VAL A 245 2.73 -27.92 -15.02
C VAL A 245 2.82 -26.80 -13.96
N PHE A 246 1.78 -26.41 -13.24
CA PHE A 246 1.80 -25.19 -12.39
C PHE A 246 1.32 -25.41 -10.93
N GLN A 247 1.79 -24.58 -9.99
CA GLN A 247 1.33 -24.48 -8.59
C GLN A 247 0.72 -23.07 -8.37
N VAL A 248 -0.45 -22.98 -7.75
CA VAL A 248 -1.10 -21.69 -7.39
C VAL A 248 -0.53 -21.19 -6.07
N GLN A 249 -0.09 -19.93 -6.02
CA GLN A 249 0.48 -19.35 -4.79
C GLN A 249 -0.47 -18.38 -4.06
N THR A 250 -1.22 -17.53 -4.78
CA THR A 250 -2.16 -16.57 -4.16
C THR A 250 -3.27 -16.13 -5.13
N ILE A 251 -4.46 -15.83 -4.60
CA ILE A 251 -5.59 -15.22 -5.30
C ILE A 251 -5.83 -13.84 -4.69
N ASN A 252 -5.76 -12.77 -5.48
CA ASN A 252 -6.02 -11.41 -5.02
C ASN A 252 -7.26 -10.83 -5.71
N ALA A 253 -8.27 -10.46 -4.93
CA ALA A 253 -9.40 -9.70 -5.45
C ALA A 253 -9.00 -8.24 -5.67
N ILE A 254 -9.14 -7.74 -6.89
CA ILE A 254 -8.92 -6.34 -7.21
C ILE A 254 -10.24 -5.62 -6.87
N HIS A 255 -10.21 -4.71 -5.90
CA HIS A 255 -11.35 -3.94 -5.37
C HIS A 255 -12.27 -4.62 -4.32
N ALA A 256 -11.70 -5.31 -3.32
CA ALA A 256 -12.48 -5.76 -2.16
C ALA A 256 -12.02 -5.07 -0.87
N ALA A 257 -12.37 -3.80 -0.69
CA ALA A 257 -12.44 -3.21 0.65
C ALA A 257 -13.92 -2.96 0.97
N ALA A 258 -14.39 -3.55 2.07
CA ALA A 258 -15.74 -3.44 2.66
C ALA A 258 -16.91 -4.19 1.98
N LEU A 259 -16.67 -5.33 1.31
CA LEU A 259 -17.75 -6.22 0.85
C LEU A 259 -17.87 -7.45 1.75
N THR A 260 -19.09 -7.78 2.19
CA THR A 260 -19.38 -9.05 2.86
C THR A 260 -19.17 -10.23 1.89
N PRO A 261 -19.00 -11.46 2.38
CA PRO A 261 -18.87 -12.64 1.52
C PRO A 261 -19.99 -12.76 0.46
N ASP A 262 -21.22 -12.40 0.81
CA ASP A 262 -22.35 -12.39 -0.13
C ASP A 262 -22.23 -11.30 -1.21
N GLN A 263 -21.71 -10.13 -0.86
CA GLN A 263 -21.49 -9.04 -1.81
C GLN A 263 -20.36 -9.32 -2.79
N ILE A 264 -19.29 -10.00 -2.34
CA ILE A 264 -18.21 -10.49 -3.21
C ILE A 264 -18.76 -11.50 -4.21
N LYS A 265 -19.57 -12.44 -3.73
CA LYS A 265 -20.24 -13.43 -4.57
C LYS A 265 -21.12 -12.76 -5.63
N GLN A 266 -21.90 -11.75 -5.25
CA GLN A 266 -22.76 -11.00 -6.16
C GLN A 266 -21.98 -10.16 -7.18
N ALA A 267 -20.86 -9.56 -6.78
CA ALA A 267 -20.02 -8.74 -7.66
C ALA A 267 -19.25 -9.59 -8.69
N LEU A 268 -18.82 -10.80 -8.31
CA LEU A 268 -18.24 -11.78 -9.25
C LEU A 268 -19.29 -12.27 -10.26
N VAL A 269 -20.51 -12.56 -9.80
CA VAL A 269 -21.65 -12.96 -10.64
C VAL A 269 -22.03 -11.87 -11.65
N ASN A 270 -21.96 -10.61 -11.23
CA ASN A 270 -22.31 -9.47 -12.08
C ASN A 270 -21.13 -8.95 -12.92
N GLY A 271 -19.94 -9.56 -12.82
CA GLY A 271 -18.75 -9.17 -13.57
C GLY A 271 -18.16 -7.81 -13.18
N THR A 272 -18.54 -7.27 -12.02
CA THR A 272 -18.10 -5.96 -11.52
C THR A 272 -16.85 -6.04 -10.64
N LEU A 273 -16.42 -7.24 -10.25
CA LEU A 273 -15.16 -7.50 -9.56
C LEU A 273 -14.20 -8.30 -10.45
N LYS A 274 -12.95 -7.83 -10.61
CA LYS A 274 -11.88 -8.56 -11.30
C LYS A 274 -10.96 -9.20 -10.27
N VAL A 275 -10.55 -10.44 -10.52
CA VAL A 275 -9.61 -11.17 -9.65
C VAL A 275 -8.34 -11.40 -10.44
N GLU A 276 -7.20 -11.06 -9.84
CA GLU A 276 -5.88 -11.37 -10.37
C GLU A 276 -5.35 -12.64 -9.71
N VAL A 277 -4.95 -13.60 -10.54
CA VAL A 277 -4.37 -14.87 -10.11
C VAL A 277 -2.93 -14.93 -10.59
N SER A 278 -1.99 -15.09 -9.67
CA SER A 278 -0.57 -15.29 -9.99
C SER A 278 -0.22 -16.78 -9.89
N VAL A 279 0.46 -17.30 -10.92
CA VAL A 279 0.89 -18.71 -11.02
C VAL A 279 2.38 -18.82 -11.31
N VAL A 280 3.04 -19.85 -10.77
CA VAL A 280 4.46 -20.15 -11.03
C VAL A 280 4.58 -21.59 -11.56
N ALA A 281 5.46 -21.79 -12.56
CA ALA A 281 5.76 -23.11 -13.11
C ALA A 281 6.38 -24.02 -12.05
N LYS A 282 5.97 -25.29 -12.00
CA LYS A 282 6.64 -26.29 -11.17
C LYS A 282 8.09 -26.46 -11.66
N PRO A 283 9.10 -26.48 -10.77
CA PRO A 283 10.43 -26.91 -11.16
C PRO A 283 10.36 -28.33 -11.72
N SER A 284 10.98 -28.56 -12.87
CA SER A 284 11.06 -29.88 -13.47
C SER A 284 11.99 -30.78 -12.65
N GLY A 285 11.40 -31.61 -11.78
CA GLY A 285 11.91 -32.89 -11.27
C GLY A 285 13.29 -32.94 -10.61
N THR A 286 13.30 -33.39 -9.36
CA THR A 286 14.00 -34.63 -8.96
C THR A 286 13.10 -35.42 -8.04
#